data_AF-A0A9E2ETF8-F1
#
_entry.id   AF-A0A9E2ETF8-F1
#
_cell.length_a   1.000
_cell.length_b   1.000
_cell.length_c   1.000
_cell.angle_alpha   90.00
_cell.angle_beta   90.00
_cell.angle_gamma   90.00
#
_symmetry.space_group_name_H-M   'P 1'
#
loop_
_entity.id
_entity.type
_entity.pdbx_description
1 polymer ?
#
loop_
_entity_poly.entity_id
_entity_poly.type
_entity_poly.pdbx_seq_one_letter_code
_entity_poly.pdbx_strand_id
1 'polypeptide(L)' 'FRVSPDLRIGYAYDYTTTNLGDYNSGSHEIFILFDVDLFGLKGGYDRSPRFF' A
#
# COMPACT_ATOMS: atom_id res chain seq x y z
N PHE A 1 3.17 6.45 -2.13
CA PHE A 1 3.61 6.55 -3.54
C PHE A 1 3.39 5.20 -4.22
N ARG A 2 2.94 5.18 -5.49
CA ARG A 2 2.73 3.93 -6.24
C ARG A 2 3.93 3.69 -7.14
N VAL A 3 4.77 2.72 -6.79
CA VAL A 3 6.01 2.40 -7.52
C VAL A 3 5.70 1.56 -8.76
N SER A 4 4.77 0.60 -8.63
CA SER A 4 4.23 -0.16 -9.74
C SER A 4 2.73 -0.44 -9.49
N PRO A 5 1.95 -0.93 -10.47
CA PRO A 5 0.54 -1.27 -10.27
C PRO A 5 0.31 -2.19 -9.06
N ASP A 6 1.24 -3.12 -8.83
CA ASP A 6 1.17 -4.14 -7.79
C ASP A 6 2.02 -3.82 -6.55
N LEU A 7 2.83 -2.74 -6.55
CA LEU A 7 3.68 -2.35 -5.42
C LEU A 7 3.49 -0.88 -5.04
N ARG A 8 3.11 -0.66 -3.78
CA ARG A 8 2.96 0.66 -3.17
C ARG A 8 3.86 0.76 -1.95
N ILE A 9 4.58 1.88 -1.87
CA ILE A 9 5.46 2.19 -0.74
C ILE A 9 5.05 3.54 -0.17
N GLY A 10 4.89 3.60 1.14
CA GLY A 10 4.57 4.79 1.91
C GLY A 10 5.62 5.04 2.98
N TYR A 11 5.86 6.32 3.23
CA TYR A 11 6.71 6.79 4.33
C TYR A 11 5.99 7.96 4.99
N ALA A 12 5.92 7.96 6.31
CA ALA A 12 5.37 9.04 7.10
C ALA A 12 6.35 9.44 8.20
N TYR A 13 6.41 10.74 8.46
CA TYR A 13 7.17 11.30 9.56
C TYR A 13 6.20 12.07 10.45
N ASP A 14 6.06 11.63 11.70
CA ASP A 14 5.28 12.35 12.70
C ASP A 14 6.23 13.26 13.49
N TYR A 15 6.17 14.56 13.21
CA TYR A 15 6.93 15.56 13.93
C TYR A 15 6.10 16.09 15.10
N THR A 16 6.45 15.68 16.31
CA THR A 16 5.78 16.14 17.52
C THR A 16 6.13 17.60 17.82
N THR A 17 5.21 18.53 17.56
CA THR A 17 5.38 19.98 17.80
C THR A 17 5.07 20.41 19.25
N THR A 18 4.94 19.46 20.18
CA THR A 18 4.49 19.73 21.56
C THR A 18 5.69 19.92 22.51
N ASN A 19 5.45 20.55 23.66
CA ASN A 19 6.44 20.86 24.69
C ASN A 19 7.05 19.63 25.40
N LEU A 20 6.77 18.42 24.89
CA LEU A 20 7.39 17.13 25.26
C LEU A 20 8.42 16.66 24.21
N GLY A 21 8.77 17.53 23.24
CA GLY A 21 9.72 17.24 22.16
C GLY A 21 11.15 16.96 22.64
N ASP A 22 11.54 17.45 23.82
CA ASP A 22 12.85 17.13 24.42
C ASP A 22 13.00 15.64 24.80
N TYR A 23 11.88 14.91 24.90
CA TYR A 23 11.86 13.48 25.24
C TYR A 23 11.37 12.60 24.09
N ASN A 24 10.94 13.18 22.98
CA ASN A 24 10.37 12.44 21.86
C ASN A 24 10.84 13.06 20.53
N SER A 25 11.68 12.33 19.81
CA SER A 25 12.34 12.79 18.57
C SER A 25 11.45 12.75 17.31
N GLY A 26 10.14 12.53 17.48
CA GLY A 26 9.23 12.17 16.39
C GLY A 26 9.35 10.69 15.99
N SER A 27 8.40 10.20 15.19
CA SER A 27 8.37 8.82 14.71
C SER A 27 8.55 8.73 13.19
N HIS A 28 9.24 7.68 12.74
CA HIS A 28 9.41 7.36 11.32
C HIS A 28 8.63 6.08 11.02
N GLU A 29 7.61 6.17 10.19
CA GLU A 29 6.76 5.03 9.85
C GLU A 29 6.95 4.67 8.37
N ILE A 30 7.16 3.39 8.10
CA ILE A 30 7.36 2.84 6.76
C ILE A 30 6.25 1.82 6.50
N PHE A 31 5.58 1.94 5.36
CA PHE A 31 4.52 1.03 4.96
C PHE A 31 4.81 0.46 3.56
N ILE A 32 4.65 -0.85 3.41
CA ILE A 32 4.83 -1.56 2.13
C ILE A 32 3.55 -2.35 1.85
N LEU A 33 2.94 -2.09 0.70
CA LEU A 33 1.78 -2.81 0.18
C LEU A 33 2.17 -3.53 -1.11
N PHE A 34 1.94 -4.84 -1.15
CA PHE A 34 2.15 -5.68 -2.32
C PHE A 34 0.83 -6.38 -2.70
N ASP A 35 0.47 -6.30 -3.97
CA ASP A 35 -0.60 -7.09 -4.58
C ASP A 35 0.06 -8.29 -5.26
N VAL A 36 -0.22 -9.49 -4.77
CA VAL A 36 0.48 -10.72 -5.20
C VAL A 36 -0.53 -11.62 -5.92
N ASP A 37 -0.53 -11.54 -7.25
CA ASP A 37 -1.29 -12.45 -8.11
C ASP A 37 -0.43 -13.67 -8.45
N LEU A 38 -0.31 -14.61 -7.50
CA LEU A 38 0.49 -15.84 -7.64
C LEU A 38 -0.04 -16.81 -8.70
N PHE A 39 -1.31 -16.69 -9.08
CA PHE A 39 -2.02 -17.70 -9.85
C PHE A 39 -2.62 -17.16 -11.16
N GLY A 40 -2.33 -15.91 -11.53
CA GLY A 40 -2.86 -15.28 -12.74
C GLY A 40 -4.41 -15.21 -12.76
N LEU A 41 -5.03 -15.16 -11.58
CA LEU A 41 -6.48 -15.25 -11.43
C LEU A 41 -7.20 -13.97 -11.85
N LYS A 42 -6.45 -12.89 -12.17
CA LYS A 42 -7.00 -11.66 -12.76
C LYS A 42 -7.71 -11.88 -14.11
N GLY A 43 -7.50 -13.03 -14.79
CA GLY A 43 -8.09 -13.35 -16.10
C GLY A 43 -9.23 -14.39 -16.13
N GLY A 44 -9.83 -14.73 -14.99
CA GLY A 44 -10.63 -15.97 -14.86
C GLY A 44 -12.14 -15.94 -15.14
N TYR A 45 -12.76 -14.79 -15.45
CA TYR A 45 -14.24 -14.72 -15.48
C TYR A 45 -14.85 -13.93 -16.66
N ASP A 46 -14.23 -13.97 -17.84
CA ASP A 46 -14.78 -13.32 -19.05
C ASP A 46 -15.44 -14.29 -20.05
N ARG A 47 -16.19 -15.27 -19.52
CA ARG A 47 -16.96 -16.23 -20.33
C ARG A 47 -18.25 -16.61 -19.59
N SER A 48 -19.19 -15.67 -19.44
CA SER A 48 -20.61 -16.06 -19.37
C SER A 48 -21.10 -16.14 -20.82
N PRO A 49 -21.21 -17.35 -21.42
CA PRO A 49 -21.64 -17.45 -22.81
C PRO A 49 -23.09 -16.98 -22.88
N ARG A 50 -23.34 -15.91 -23.62
CA ARG A 50 -24.70 -15.46 -23.92
C ARG A 50 -25.22 -16.35 -25.06
N PHE A 51 -26.29 -17.09 -24.80
CA PHE A 51 -27.12 -17.67 -25.85
C PHE A 51 -28.20 -16.62 -26.19
N PHE A 52 -28.27 -16.24 -27.47
CA PHE A 52 -29.39 -15.49 -28.07
C PHE A 52 -30.26 -16.47 -28.87
#